data_AF-A0AA41QBG2-F1
#
_entry.id   AF-A0AA41QBG2-F1
#
_cell.length_a   1.000
_cell.length_b   1.000
_cell.length_c   1.000
_cell.angle_alpha   90.00
_cell.angle_beta   90.00
_cell.angle_gamma   90.00
#
_symmetry.space_group_name_H-M   'P 1'
#
loop_
_entity.id
_entity.type
_entity.pdbx_description
1 polymer ?
#
loop_
_entity_poly.entity_id
_entity_poly.type
_entity_poly.pdbx_seq_one_letter_code
_entity_poly.pdbx_strand_id
1 'polypeptide(L)'
;MASFLSRLRPRWLVPVVVGLAVVLGGAAALAPTISGNIAGNDASVDPRFDGPLISSSPEASASASASATASPSPTPSPSPSDTAAAEAAEAEAAEAEAAAAAEAAAAAEAQAAAEAAAVSVAPPPSAGTPVAPPAQAEVYSSCNTFGEYTQSDWTIYNNVWGNQGNNSQCLHVNSMNSWYVDSTQSGGGIKSYPNTSVRPRTPLSQMANAGFTYNTSSAPAAGGDWWNWTADVWSTGNQDEVMIFTSWYPSANGWGTKIASNVTIGGILYSGVYQADPGWNVLQFIPANQNHDGHVDVLATWRWAADRGLLRNTTFDTMQFGLEITSTSGQQKRYSLNEYHASWTNTSGGGSGI
;
A
#
# COMPACT_ATOMS: atom_id res chain seq x y z
N MET A 1 -35.66 29.28 -1.90
CA MET A 1 -35.39 27.90 -2.37
C MET A 1 -34.87 27.96 -3.79
N ALA A 2 -33.55 28.08 -3.97
CA ALA A 2 -32.84 27.79 -5.23
C ALA A 2 -31.32 27.90 -4.98
N SER A 3 -30.68 26.74 -5.03
CA SER A 3 -29.29 26.40 -5.33
C SER A 3 -28.19 27.47 -5.24
N PHE A 4 -27.28 27.26 -4.28
CA PHE A 4 -25.93 27.81 -4.24
C PHE A 4 -24.95 26.63 -4.10
N LEU A 5 -24.38 26.15 -5.20
CA LEU A 5 -23.27 25.19 -5.18
C LEU A 5 -22.20 25.64 -6.18
N SER A 6 -21.22 26.37 -5.65
CA SER A 6 -20.00 26.76 -6.33
C SER A 6 -18.85 25.85 -5.89
N ARG A 7 -18.42 25.00 -6.83
CA ARG A 7 -17.03 24.68 -7.19
C ARG A 7 -16.03 24.43 -6.04
N LEU A 8 -15.70 23.16 -5.84
CA LEU A 8 -14.36 22.72 -5.45
C LEU A 8 -13.83 21.82 -6.58
N ARG A 9 -12.78 22.28 -7.26
CA ARG A 9 -11.98 21.47 -8.21
C ARG A 9 -10.64 21.17 -7.54
N PRO A 10 -10.10 19.94 -7.64
CA PRO A 10 -8.73 19.68 -7.23
C PRO A 10 -7.76 20.35 -8.20
N ARG A 11 -6.78 21.09 -7.66
CA ARG A 11 -5.64 21.63 -8.40
C ARG A 11 -4.63 20.50 -8.55
N TRP A 12 -4.33 20.09 -9.77
CA TRP A 12 -3.13 19.32 -10.08
C TRP A 12 -2.19 20.15 -10.95
N LEU A 13 -0.89 19.99 -10.65
CA LEU A 13 0.22 20.83 -11.04
C LEU A 13 0.55 20.82 -12.55
N VAL A 14 1.20 21.91 -12.94
CA VAL A 14 1.85 22.20 -14.23
C VAL A 14 3.06 21.27 -14.43
N PRO A 15 3.33 20.76 -15.65
CA PRO A 15 4.53 19.97 -15.90
C PRO A 15 5.80 20.85 -15.88
N VAL A 16 6.80 20.42 -15.11
CA VAL A 16 8.18 20.92 -15.18
C VAL A 16 8.87 20.25 -16.37
N VAL A 17 9.34 21.05 -17.31
CA VAL A 17 10.17 20.60 -18.44
C VAL A 17 11.60 20.40 -17.93
N VAL A 18 12.08 19.15 -17.92
CA VAL A 18 13.50 18.84 -17.71
C VAL A 18 14.20 18.90 -19.07
N GLY A 19 15.07 19.89 -19.23
CA GLY A 19 15.92 20.06 -20.41
C GLY A 19 16.99 18.98 -20.49
N LEU A 20 17.00 18.24 -21.59
CA LEU A 20 18.05 17.31 -21.98
C LEU A 20 19.22 18.12 -22.62
N ALA A 21 20.37 18.19 -21.96
CA ALA A 21 21.58 18.76 -22.54
C ALA A 21 22.31 17.70 -23.38
N VAL A 22 22.34 17.91 -24.70
CA VAL A 22 23.21 17.18 -25.63
C VAL A 22 24.60 17.83 -25.61
N VAL A 23 25.63 17.06 -25.27
CA VAL A 23 27.03 17.45 -25.37
C VAL A 23 27.51 17.25 -26.80
N LEU A 24 27.86 18.33 -27.50
CA LEU A 24 28.73 18.31 -28.67
C LEU A 24 29.82 19.36 -28.48
N GLY A 25 31.07 18.93 -28.62
CA GLY A 25 32.26 19.75 -28.43
C GLY A 25 32.50 20.78 -29.53
N GLY A 26 33.22 21.83 -29.17
CA GLY A 26 33.69 22.87 -30.09
C GLY A 26 34.38 23.99 -29.32
N ALA A 27 35.59 24.33 -29.75
CA ALA A 27 36.60 25.05 -29.00
C ALA A 27 36.46 26.59 -28.95
N ALA A 28 37.30 27.16 -28.08
CA ALA A 28 37.95 28.48 -28.13
C ALA A 28 37.26 29.70 -27.47
N ALA A 29 37.90 30.09 -26.36
CA ALA A 29 38.32 31.44 -25.95
C ALA A 29 37.31 32.59 -25.94
N LEU A 30 37.12 33.21 -24.76
CA LEU A 30 37.63 34.54 -24.41
C LEU A 30 37.20 34.89 -22.97
N ALA A 31 38.16 35.27 -22.13
CA ALA A 31 37.92 35.97 -20.87
C ALA A 31 37.60 37.47 -21.16
N PRO A 32 36.97 38.21 -20.23
CA PRO A 32 37.81 38.88 -19.23
C PRO A 32 37.25 38.93 -17.81
N THR A 33 38.22 39.12 -16.90
CA THR A 33 38.20 39.42 -15.48
C THR A 33 37.48 40.73 -15.11
N ILE A 34 36.64 40.73 -14.06
CA ILE A 34 36.36 41.85 -13.11
C ILE A 34 35.90 41.17 -11.79
N SER A 35 36.73 41.00 -10.76
CA SER A 35 37.13 41.93 -9.67
C SER A 35 35.97 42.53 -8.86
N GLY A 36 35.86 42.18 -7.57
CA GLY A 36 34.97 42.86 -6.63
C GLY A 36 34.68 42.11 -5.32
N ASN A 37 35.63 42.11 -4.38
CA ASN A 37 35.36 41.91 -2.95
C ASN A 37 34.69 43.18 -2.38
N ILE A 38 33.62 43.02 -1.60
CA ILE A 38 33.28 43.96 -0.51
C ILE A 38 32.96 43.14 0.74
N ALA A 39 33.73 43.42 1.78
CA ALA A 39 33.54 43.02 3.17
C ALA A 39 32.85 44.15 3.96
N GLY A 40 32.36 43.80 5.16
CA GLY A 40 32.04 44.74 6.25
C GLY A 40 30.57 44.69 6.65
N ASN A 41 30.25 44.09 7.80
CA ASN A 41 30.02 44.73 9.11
C ASN A 41 28.64 45.43 9.16
N ASP A 42 27.82 45.38 10.22
CA ASP A 42 28.16 45.49 11.63
C ASP A 42 26.97 45.02 12.51
N ALA A 43 27.29 44.80 13.78
CA ALA A 43 26.48 44.31 14.88
C ALA A 43 25.30 45.24 15.28
N SER A 44 24.36 44.71 16.09
CA SER A 44 24.31 45.01 17.54
C SER A 44 22.89 45.02 18.17
N VAL A 45 22.83 44.47 19.39
CA VAL A 45 21.98 44.79 20.57
C VAL A 45 20.52 44.32 20.65
N ASP A 46 20.34 43.17 21.32
CA ASP A 46 19.33 42.87 22.36
C ASP A 46 19.65 43.71 23.63
N PRO A 47 18.74 44.17 24.54
CA PRO A 47 18.14 43.25 25.52
C PRO A 47 16.82 43.65 26.27
N ARG A 48 16.27 42.64 26.96
CA ARG A 48 15.50 42.64 28.25
C ARG A 48 13.99 42.89 28.24
N PHE A 49 13.26 41.92 28.80
CA PHE A 49 12.32 42.16 29.89
C PHE A 49 12.42 41.03 30.92
N ASP A 50 12.62 41.40 32.18
CA ASP A 50 12.85 40.52 33.32
C ASP A 50 12.05 41.04 34.55
N GLY A 51 11.30 40.13 35.19
CA GLY A 51 10.91 40.13 36.62
C GLY A 51 9.62 40.86 37.07
N PRO A 52 9.15 40.66 38.34
CA PRO A 52 9.65 39.73 39.38
C PRO A 52 8.63 38.94 40.27
N LEU A 53 9.17 37.87 40.87
CA LEU A 53 8.99 37.20 42.18
C LEU A 53 7.96 37.69 43.23
N ILE A 54 7.28 36.73 43.90
CA ILE A 54 6.98 36.78 45.35
C ILE A 54 7.05 35.37 45.98
N SER A 55 7.68 35.30 47.16
CA SER A 55 7.98 34.16 48.04
C SER A 55 7.04 34.17 49.27
N SER A 56 6.69 33.00 49.84
CA SER A 56 6.85 32.62 51.27
C SER A 56 5.94 31.45 51.74
N SER A 57 6.56 30.47 52.39
CA SER A 57 6.00 29.41 53.28
C SER A 57 5.59 30.01 54.66
N PRO A 58 5.03 29.31 55.69
CA PRO A 58 5.14 27.87 56.00
C PRO A 58 3.97 27.17 56.77
N GLU A 59 4.25 25.92 57.20
CA GLU A 59 3.65 25.12 58.30
C GLU A 59 2.26 24.48 58.17
N ALA A 60 2.24 23.14 58.10
CA ALA A 60 1.38 22.31 58.95
C ALA A 60 1.96 20.89 59.10
N SER A 61 2.24 20.56 60.36
CA SER A 61 2.65 19.26 60.89
C SER A 61 1.48 18.28 60.95
N ALA A 62 1.67 17.04 60.51
CA ALA A 62 0.86 15.91 60.96
C ALA A 62 1.69 14.62 60.93
N SER A 63 1.99 14.17 62.15
CA SER A 63 2.55 12.87 62.52
C SER A 63 1.60 11.74 62.13
N ALA A 64 2.11 10.70 61.47
CA ALA A 64 1.46 9.40 61.42
C ALA A 64 2.51 8.28 61.58
N SER A 65 2.19 7.42 62.54
CA SER A 65 2.98 6.36 63.14
C SER A 65 3.26 5.20 62.18
N ALA A 66 4.48 4.68 62.22
CA ALA A 66 4.93 3.50 61.50
C ALA A 66 4.32 2.22 62.09
N SER A 67 3.72 1.38 61.25
CA SER A 67 3.43 -0.02 61.55
C SER A 67 4.37 -0.89 60.72
N ALA A 68 5.34 -1.52 61.38
CA ALA A 68 6.28 -2.44 60.77
C ALA A 68 5.58 -3.76 60.40
N THR A 69 5.40 -4.00 59.11
CA THR A 69 5.12 -5.35 58.58
C THR A 69 6.44 -6.07 58.34
N ALA A 70 6.59 -7.23 58.96
CA ALA A 70 7.76 -8.09 58.89
C ALA A 70 8.13 -8.45 57.43
N SER A 71 9.41 -8.30 57.11
CA SER A 71 10.02 -8.85 55.89
C SER A 71 9.84 -10.37 55.83
N PRO A 72 9.35 -10.93 54.71
CA PRO A 72 9.46 -12.36 54.47
C PRO A 72 10.93 -12.73 54.31
N SER A 73 11.33 -13.84 54.95
CA SER A 73 12.67 -14.43 54.81
C SER A 73 12.99 -14.71 53.34
N PRO A 74 14.24 -14.49 52.89
CA PRO A 74 14.63 -14.80 51.52
C PRO A 74 14.53 -16.31 51.28
N THR A 75 13.74 -16.68 50.26
CA THR A 75 13.68 -18.04 49.71
C THR A 75 15.09 -18.42 49.24
N PRO A 76 15.58 -19.64 49.53
CA PRO A 76 16.91 -20.07 49.08
C PRO A 76 17.00 -19.99 47.56
N SER A 77 18.04 -19.30 47.05
CA SER A 77 18.35 -19.30 45.62
C SER A 77 18.59 -20.74 45.15
N PRO A 78 17.99 -21.16 44.02
CA PRO A 78 18.25 -22.47 43.46
C PRO A 78 19.75 -22.62 43.16
N SER A 79 20.30 -23.79 43.45
CA SER A 79 21.69 -24.08 43.13
C SER A 79 21.87 -24.08 41.61
N PRO A 80 23.04 -23.68 41.08
CA PRO A 80 23.31 -23.67 39.62
C PRO A 80 23.09 -25.02 38.92
N SER A 81 23.11 -26.12 39.68
CA SER A 81 22.81 -27.47 39.21
C SER A 81 21.33 -27.69 38.88
N ASP A 82 20.42 -26.98 39.56
CA ASP A 82 18.98 -27.18 39.42
C ASP A 82 18.43 -26.42 38.19
N THR A 83 19.06 -25.30 37.84
CA THR A 83 18.71 -24.50 36.65
C THR A 83 19.12 -25.20 35.35
N ALA A 84 20.31 -25.80 35.30
CA ALA A 84 20.79 -26.50 34.11
C ALA A 84 19.99 -27.77 33.79
N ALA A 85 19.48 -28.46 34.81
CA ALA A 85 18.60 -29.62 34.63
C ALA A 85 17.21 -29.23 34.11
N ALA A 86 16.70 -28.07 34.53
CA ALA A 86 15.42 -27.54 34.04
C ALA A 86 15.51 -27.06 32.58
N GLU A 87 16.58 -26.35 32.21
CA GLU A 87 16.80 -25.88 30.83
C GLU A 87 17.01 -27.05 29.84
N ALA A 88 17.67 -28.14 30.27
CA ALA A 88 17.82 -29.33 29.45
C ALA A 88 16.49 -30.08 29.23
N ALA A 89 15.64 -30.16 30.25
CA ALA A 89 14.32 -30.79 30.14
C ALA A 89 13.36 -29.98 29.24
N GLU A 90 13.45 -28.65 29.28
CA GLU A 90 12.64 -27.77 28.43
C GLU A 90 13.08 -27.83 26.95
N ALA A 91 14.38 -28.00 26.70
CA ALA A 91 14.92 -28.22 25.35
C ALA A 91 14.50 -29.58 24.75
N GLU A 92 14.55 -30.66 25.54
CA GLU A 92 14.10 -31.99 25.08
C GLU A 92 12.58 -32.05 24.82
N ALA A 93 11.78 -31.32 25.61
CA ALA A 93 10.34 -31.19 25.38
C ALA A 93 10.03 -30.42 24.08
N ALA A 94 10.76 -29.35 23.80
CA ALA A 94 10.60 -28.57 22.57
C ALA A 94 11.01 -29.36 21.31
N GLU A 95 12.05 -30.19 21.39
CA GLU A 95 12.48 -31.06 20.29
C GLU A 95 11.45 -32.17 20.01
N ALA A 96 10.83 -32.73 21.05
CA ALA A 96 9.76 -33.72 20.90
C ALA A 96 8.48 -33.10 20.29
N GLU A 97 8.11 -31.87 20.66
CA GLU A 97 6.96 -31.16 20.09
C GLU A 97 7.19 -30.80 18.61
N ALA A 98 8.42 -30.39 18.25
CA ALA A 98 8.80 -30.12 16.86
C ALA A 98 8.77 -31.39 16.00
N ALA A 99 9.22 -32.53 16.53
CA ALA A 99 9.17 -33.82 15.83
C ALA A 99 7.72 -34.29 15.59
N ALA A 100 6.85 -34.14 16.58
CA ALA A 100 5.43 -34.47 16.45
C ALA A 100 4.70 -33.57 15.43
N ALA A 101 5.04 -32.28 15.39
CA ALA A 101 4.50 -31.35 14.40
C ALA A 101 4.95 -31.69 12.96
N ALA A 102 6.20 -32.14 12.78
CA ALA A 102 6.72 -32.57 11.49
C ALA A 102 6.04 -33.86 10.99
N GLU A 103 5.79 -34.82 11.88
CA GLU A 103 5.08 -36.06 11.54
C GLU A 103 3.61 -35.81 11.18
N ALA A 104 2.95 -34.88 11.88
CA ALA A 104 1.59 -34.45 11.56
C ALA A 104 1.49 -33.72 10.20
N ALA A 105 2.48 -32.90 9.86
CA ALA A 105 2.53 -32.22 8.56
C ALA A 105 2.75 -33.22 7.41
N ALA A 106 3.62 -34.21 7.59
CA ALA A 106 3.85 -35.28 6.61
C ALA A 106 2.60 -36.16 6.40
N ALA A 107 1.84 -36.44 7.46
CA ALA A 107 0.59 -37.18 7.37
C ALA A 107 -0.50 -36.40 6.61
N ALA A 108 -0.59 -35.08 6.80
CA ALA A 108 -1.53 -34.23 6.08
C ALA A 108 -1.23 -34.14 4.57
N GLU A 109 0.06 -34.06 4.20
CA GLU A 109 0.48 -34.04 2.80
C GLU A 109 0.21 -35.38 2.09
N ALA A 110 0.40 -36.51 2.78
CA ALA A 110 0.05 -37.83 2.27
C ALA A 110 -1.46 -38.01 2.07
N GLN A 111 -2.30 -37.41 2.93
CA GLN A 111 -3.75 -37.48 2.82
C GLN A 111 -4.27 -36.64 1.63
N ALA A 112 -3.69 -35.47 1.39
CA ALA A 112 -4.00 -34.63 0.23
C ALA A 112 -3.58 -35.30 -1.11
N ALA A 113 -2.44 -36.01 -1.13
CA ALA A 113 -2.00 -36.76 -2.31
C ALA A 113 -2.90 -37.97 -2.61
N ALA A 114 -3.46 -38.62 -1.58
CA ALA A 114 -4.39 -39.74 -1.75
C ALA A 114 -5.76 -39.30 -2.30
N GLU A 115 -6.24 -38.10 -1.93
CA GLU A 115 -7.51 -37.55 -2.41
C GLU A 115 -7.43 -37.09 -3.87
N ALA A 116 -6.25 -36.64 -4.33
CA ALA A 116 -5.98 -36.31 -5.73
C ALA A 116 -5.92 -37.54 -6.65
N ALA A 117 -5.61 -38.73 -6.12
CA ALA A 117 -5.46 -39.96 -6.90
C ALA A 117 -6.79 -40.75 -7.10
N ALA A 118 -7.87 -40.37 -6.41
CA ALA A 118 -9.13 -41.12 -6.44
C ALA A 118 -10.12 -40.71 -7.56
N VAL A 119 -9.77 -39.76 -8.41
CA VAL A 119 -10.63 -39.32 -9.53
C VAL A 119 -10.07 -39.83 -10.86
N SER A 120 -10.34 -41.09 -11.22
CA SER A 120 -10.38 -41.58 -12.60
C SER A 120 -10.62 -43.10 -12.64
N VAL A 121 -11.83 -43.54 -12.98
CA VAL A 121 -12.18 -44.34 -14.18
C VAL A 121 -13.70 -44.58 -14.14
N ALA A 122 -14.46 -43.72 -14.83
CA ALA A 122 -15.83 -43.98 -15.25
C ALA A 122 -15.92 -43.73 -16.76
N PRO A 123 -16.65 -44.55 -17.53
CA PRO A 123 -16.72 -44.44 -18.99
C PRO A 123 -17.42 -43.14 -19.43
N PRO A 124 -17.11 -42.59 -20.61
CA PRO A 124 -17.56 -41.26 -21.02
C PRO A 124 -19.08 -41.25 -21.26
N PRO A 125 -19.86 -40.37 -20.61
CA PRO A 125 -21.17 -40.01 -21.12
C PRO A 125 -20.99 -39.13 -22.38
N SER A 126 -21.91 -39.29 -23.33
CA SER A 126 -21.98 -38.52 -24.59
C SER A 126 -21.62 -37.05 -24.39
N ALA A 127 -20.80 -36.52 -25.29
CA ALA A 127 -20.41 -35.12 -25.36
C ALA A 127 -21.64 -34.21 -25.37
N GLY A 128 -21.99 -33.69 -24.19
CA GLY A 128 -22.86 -32.54 -24.04
C GLY A 128 -22.14 -31.33 -24.60
N THR A 129 -22.85 -30.52 -25.38
CA THR A 129 -22.38 -29.22 -25.85
C THR A 129 -21.90 -28.42 -24.63
N PRO A 130 -20.66 -27.90 -24.60
CA PRO A 130 -20.23 -27.06 -23.49
C PRO A 130 -21.16 -25.85 -23.45
N VAL A 131 -21.98 -25.78 -22.40
CA VAL A 131 -22.76 -24.58 -22.09
C VAL A 131 -21.74 -23.53 -21.68
N ALA A 132 -21.51 -22.56 -22.55
CA ALA A 132 -20.68 -21.41 -22.21
C ALA A 132 -21.25 -20.77 -20.93
N PRO A 133 -20.43 -20.45 -19.92
CA PRO A 133 -20.91 -19.70 -18.77
C PRO A 133 -21.57 -18.41 -19.29
N PRO A 134 -22.66 -17.94 -18.65
CA PRO A 134 -23.36 -16.75 -19.10
C PRO A 134 -22.36 -15.60 -19.23
N ALA A 135 -22.29 -15.01 -20.42
CA ALA A 135 -21.53 -13.79 -20.62
C ALA A 135 -22.05 -12.76 -19.62
N GLN A 136 -21.20 -12.30 -18.70
CA GLN A 136 -21.53 -11.16 -17.85
C GLN A 136 -21.81 -9.99 -18.80
N ALA A 137 -23.04 -9.50 -18.80
CA ALA A 137 -23.42 -8.40 -19.67
C ALA A 137 -22.70 -7.13 -19.18
N GLU A 138 -22.00 -6.45 -20.08
CA GLU A 138 -21.43 -5.13 -19.82
C GLU A 138 -22.57 -4.18 -19.42
N VAL A 139 -22.49 -3.60 -18.21
CA VAL A 139 -23.47 -2.65 -17.69
C VAL A 139 -23.08 -1.19 -18.00
N TYR A 140 -21.81 -0.95 -18.31
CA TYR A 140 -21.29 0.36 -18.67
C TYR A 140 -20.01 0.26 -19.49
N SER A 141 -19.83 1.16 -20.46
CA SER A 141 -18.54 1.39 -21.10
C SER A 141 -18.31 2.85 -21.44
N SER A 142 -17.04 3.25 -21.46
CA SER A 142 -16.64 4.61 -21.81
C SER A 142 -15.19 4.66 -22.25
N CYS A 143 -14.94 5.31 -23.41
CA CYS A 143 -13.60 5.70 -23.85
C CYS A 143 -13.23 7.14 -23.43
N ASN A 144 -14.10 7.82 -22.67
CA ASN A 144 -13.75 9.14 -22.13
C ASN A 144 -12.59 9.00 -21.15
N THR A 145 -11.63 9.91 -21.27
CA THR A 145 -10.42 10.02 -20.45
C THR A 145 -10.70 9.92 -18.94
N PHE A 146 -11.79 10.51 -18.47
CA PHE A 146 -12.25 10.46 -17.08
C PHE A 146 -13.66 9.86 -16.94
N GLY A 147 -14.01 8.91 -17.80
CA GLY A 147 -15.27 8.17 -17.65
C GLY A 147 -15.30 7.42 -16.32
N GLU A 148 -16.47 7.38 -15.69
CA GLU A 148 -16.67 6.77 -14.37
C GLU A 148 -17.99 6.01 -14.30
N TYR A 149 -18.04 4.98 -13.48
CA TYR A 149 -19.25 4.23 -13.15
C TYR A 149 -19.36 4.11 -11.63
N THR A 150 -20.45 4.58 -11.05
CA THR A 150 -20.65 4.61 -9.59
C THR A 150 -21.84 3.74 -9.20
N GLN A 151 -21.66 2.94 -8.15
CA GLN A 151 -22.71 2.17 -7.51
C GLN A 151 -22.48 2.20 -5.99
N SER A 152 -23.47 2.72 -5.25
CA SER A 152 -23.35 2.97 -3.81
C SER A 152 -22.14 3.86 -3.50
N ASP A 153 -21.25 3.45 -2.58
CA ASP A 153 -20.06 4.22 -2.18
C ASP A 153 -18.84 3.99 -3.09
N TRP A 154 -18.98 3.14 -4.09
CA TRP A 154 -17.87 2.68 -4.94
C TRP A 154 -17.95 3.27 -6.33
N THR A 155 -16.79 3.63 -6.88
CA THR A 155 -16.66 4.16 -8.22
C THR A 155 -15.55 3.45 -8.97
N ILE A 156 -15.80 3.05 -10.22
CA ILE A 156 -14.79 2.60 -11.16
C ILE A 156 -14.46 3.76 -12.10
N TYR A 157 -13.18 4.08 -12.25
CA TYR A 157 -12.68 5.15 -13.11
C TYR A 157 -11.89 4.59 -14.29
N ASN A 158 -12.00 5.22 -15.46
CA ASN A 158 -11.09 4.99 -16.59
C ASN A 158 -9.74 5.69 -16.38
N ASN A 159 -9.78 6.88 -15.78
CA ASN A 159 -8.65 7.69 -15.29
C ASN A 159 -7.38 7.67 -16.16
N VAL A 160 -7.43 8.37 -17.28
CA VAL A 160 -6.31 8.58 -18.20
C VAL A 160 -5.85 10.03 -18.05
N TRP A 161 -4.56 10.30 -17.84
CA TRP A 161 -4.06 11.69 -17.72
C TRP A 161 -2.83 11.96 -18.58
N GLY A 162 -2.04 10.92 -18.87
CA GLY A 162 -0.81 11.04 -19.63
C GLY A 162 -0.98 10.77 -21.12
N ASN A 163 -2.21 10.68 -21.64
CA ASN A 163 -2.46 10.26 -23.02
C ASN A 163 -1.66 11.10 -24.04
N GLN A 164 -1.05 10.43 -25.02
CA GLN A 164 -0.25 11.08 -26.07
C GLN A 164 -0.74 10.66 -27.45
N GLY A 165 -0.85 11.63 -28.36
CA GLY A 165 -1.20 11.39 -29.76
C GLY A 165 -2.51 10.63 -29.94
N ASN A 166 -2.45 9.53 -30.69
CA ASN A 166 -3.62 8.70 -31.03
C ASN A 166 -3.83 7.51 -30.07
N ASN A 167 -3.14 7.47 -28.93
CA ASN A 167 -3.36 6.44 -27.92
C ASN A 167 -4.79 6.55 -27.36
N SER A 168 -5.38 5.41 -27.00
CA SER A 168 -6.76 5.30 -26.53
C SER A 168 -6.85 4.34 -25.35
N GLN A 169 -7.88 4.54 -24.53
CA GLN A 169 -8.27 3.56 -23.52
C GLN A 169 -9.78 3.59 -23.31
N CYS A 170 -10.41 2.42 -23.35
CA CYS A 170 -11.83 2.25 -23.09
C CYS A 170 -12.03 1.37 -21.86
N LEU A 171 -12.81 1.87 -20.90
CA LEU A 171 -13.28 1.13 -19.74
C LEU A 171 -14.57 0.38 -20.09
N HIS A 172 -14.65 -0.86 -19.62
CA HIS A 172 -15.80 -1.75 -19.74
C HIS A 172 -16.09 -2.36 -18.38
N VAL A 173 -17.30 -2.17 -17.87
CA VAL A 173 -17.72 -2.61 -16.54
C VAL A 173 -18.79 -3.69 -16.71
N ASN A 174 -18.53 -4.86 -16.16
CA ASN A 174 -19.50 -5.96 -16.07
C ASN A 174 -20.32 -5.83 -14.78
N SER A 175 -19.65 -5.48 -13.68
CA SER A 175 -20.23 -5.22 -12.36
C SER A 175 -19.25 -4.39 -11.52
N MET A 176 -19.66 -3.97 -10.31
CA MET A 176 -18.73 -3.27 -9.41
C MET A 176 -17.52 -4.15 -8.99
N ASN A 177 -17.69 -5.47 -9.06
CA ASN A 177 -16.67 -6.47 -8.76
C ASN A 177 -15.86 -6.90 -9.98
N SER A 178 -16.21 -6.46 -11.20
CA SER A 178 -15.61 -6.95 -12.43
C SER A 178 -15.62 -5.91 -13.55
N TRP A 179 -14.43 -5.54 -14.03
CA TRP A 179 -14.25 -4.61 -15.14
C TRP A 179 -12.96 -4.89 -15.89
N TYR A 180 -12.84 -4.37 -17.10
CA TYR A 180 -11.61 -4.42 -17.87
C TYR A 180 -11.39 -3.13 -18.66
N VAL A 181 -10.16 -2.92 -19.09
CA VAL A 181 -9.79 -1.86 -20.03
C VAL A 181 -9.13 -2.44 -21.27
N ASP A 182 -9.48 -1.89 -22.43
CA ASP A 182 -8.70 -2.04 -23.66
C ASP A 182 -7.88 -0.76 -23.87
N SER A 183 -6.57 -0.89 -24.03
CA SER A 183 -5.62 0.22 -24.00
C SER A 183 -4.56 0.12 -25.10
N THR A 184 -4.19 1.26 -25.70
CA THR A 184 -3.11 1.41 -26.70
C THR A 184 -2.03 2.40 -26.24
N GLN A 185 -1.87 2.60 -24.93
CA GLN A 185 -0.93 3.56 -24.37
C GLN A 185 0.53 3.29 -24.80
N SER A 186 1.33 4.33 -24.95
CA SER A 186 2.73 4.21 -25.39
C SER A 186 3.59 5.40 -24.90
N GLY A 187 4.92 5.23 -24.92
CA GLY A 187 5.89 6.25 -24.49
C GLY A 187 6.28 6.16 -23.01
N GLY A 188 6.99 7.15 -22.48
CA GLY A 188 7.45 7.19 -21.08
C GLY A 188 6.44 7.78 -20.08
N GLY A 189 6.62 7.47 -18.79
CA GLY A 189 5.74 7.92 -17.69
C GLY A 189 4.39 7.19 -17.63
N ILE A 190 3.76 7.16 -16.45
CA ILE A 190 2.45 6.52 -16.29
C ILE A 190 1.38 7.33 -17.04
N LYS A 191 0.53 6.65 -17.79
CA LYS A 191 -0.50 7.26 -18.67
C LYS A 191 -1.87 7.26 -18.05
N SER A 192 -2.19 6.21 -17.30
CA SER A 192 -3.51 5.97 -16.77
C SER A 192 -3.45 5.05 -15.55
N TYR A 193 -4.47 5.16 -14.71
CA TYR A 193 -4.73 4.27 -13.58
C TYR A 193 -6.23 3.98 -13.49
N PRO A 194 -6.80 3.19 -14.41
CA PRO A 194 -8.14 2.66 -14.23
C PRO A 194 -8.21 1.87 -12.93
N ASN A 195 -9.19 2.18 -12.10
CA ASN A 195 -9.27 1.67 -10.73
C ASN A 195 -10.71 1.61 -10.21
N THR A 196 -10.95 0.73 -9.26
CA THR A 196 -12.10 0.78 -8.34
C THR A 196 -11.70 1.58 -7.10
N SER A 197 -12.59 2.43 -6.58
CA SER A 197 -12.32 3.37 -5.50
C SER A 197 -13.47 3.46 -4.49
N VAL A 198 -13.14 3.63 -3.21
CA VAL A 198 -14.05 4.02 -2.13
C VAL A 198 -13.39 5.08 -1.23
N ARG A 199 -14.19 5.87 -0.52
CA ARG A 199 -13.69 6.90 0.42
C ARG A 199 -14.18 6.71 1.86
N PRO A 200 -13.52 5.85 2.67
CA PRO A 200 -13.92 5.60 4.06
C PRO A 200 -13.87 6.83 4.97
N ARG A 201 -12.92 7.74 4.74
CA ARG A 201 -12.69 8.96 5.55
C ARG A 201 -12.69 8.71 7.05
N THR A 202 -12.01 7.65 7.46
CA THR A 202 -12.06 7.15 8.83
C THR A 202 -10.69 7.29 9.49
N PRO A 203 -10.61 7.90 10.70
CA PRO A 203 -9.39 7.91 11.49
C PRO A 203 -8.91 6.48 11.79
N LEU A 204 -7.60 6.22 11.74
CA LEU A 204 -7.07 4.88 12.00
C LEU A 204 -7.54 4.27 13.33
N SER A 205 -7.72 5.07 14.37
CA SER A 205 -8.24 4.65 15.68
C SER A 205 -9.67 4.11 15.65
N GLN A 206 -10.42 4.40 14.59
CA GLN A 206 -11.80 3.98 14.40
C GLN A 206 -11.95 2.87 13.35
N MET A 207 -10.87 2.48 12.66
CA MET A 207 -10.91 1.41 11.65
C MET A 207 -10.85 0.03 12.30
N ALA A 208 -11.84 -0.81 11.96
CA ALA A 208 -11.87 -2.22 12.34
C ALA A 208 -11.29 -3.11 11.23
N ASN A 209 -11.64 -2.85 9.97
CA ASN A 209 -11.14 -3.59 8.80
C ASN A 209 -10.97 -2.66 7.60
N ALA A 210 -10.00 -2.96 6.74
CA ALA A 210 -9.96 -2.51 5.35
C ALA A 210 -9.10 -3.47 4.53
N GLY A 211 -9.63 -3.97 3.43
CA GLY A 211 -8.91 -4.91 2.59
C GLY A 211 -9.75 -5.40 1.43
N PHE A 212 -9.14 -6.20 0.57
CA PHE A 212 -9.82 -6.73 -0.61
C PHE A 212 -9.24 -8.08 -1.04
N THR A 213 -10.04 -8.85 -1.76
CA THR A 213 -9.59 -9.95 -2.59
C THR A 213 -9.68 -9.55 -4.06
N TYR A 214 -8.78 -10.07 -4.88
CA TYR A 214 -8.73 -9.75 -6.30
C TYR A 214 -8.41 -10.99 -7.13
N ASN A 215 -8.81 -10.94 -8.40
CA ASN A 215 -8.35 -11.82 -9.47
C ASN A 215 -8.18 -10.96 -10.73
N THR A 216 -6.99 -10.97 -11.30
CA THR A 216 -6.61 -10.13 -12.44
C THR A 216 -6.14 -10.97 -13.62
N SER A 217 -6.28 -10.42 -14.81
CA SER A 217 -5.70 -10.99 -16.02
C SER A 217 -5.13 -9.87 -16.88
N SER A 218 -3.91 -10.07 -17.36
CA SER A 218 -3.23 -9.14 -18.26
C SER A 218 -3.00 -9.83 -19.60
N ALA A 219 -3.20 -9.10 -20.70
CA ALA A 219 -2.79 -9.59 -22.02
C ALA A 219 -1.31 -10.01 -22.01
N PRO A 220 -0.91 -11.02 -22.80
CA PRO A 220 0.48 -11.44 -22.89
C PRO A 220 1.42 -10.24 -23.09
N ALA A 221 2.36 -10.11 -22.16
CA ALA A 221 3.31 -9.01 -22.20
C ALA A 221 4.41 -9.25 -23.24
N ALA A 222 4.86 -8.18 -23.89
CA ALA A 222 5.90 -8.20 -24.90
C ALA A 222 6.88 -7.04 -24.68
N GLY A 223 8.02 -7.07 -25.40
CA GLY A 223 9.05 -6.03 -25.29
C GLY A 223 8.47 -4.62 -25.51
N GLY A 224 8.73 -3.73 -24.54
CA GLY A 224 8.25 -2.34 -24.52
C GLY A 224 6.93 -2.10 -23.76
N ASP A 225 6.26 -3.16 -23.31
CA ASP A 225 5.17 -3.01 -22.36
C ASP A 225 5.70 -2.59 -20.99
N TRP A 226 4.90 -1.80 -20.28
CA TRP A 226 5.17 -1.42 -18.91
C TRP A 226 3.87 -1.12 -18.17
N TRP A 227 3.59 -1.90 -17.13
CA TRP A 227 2.37 -1.76 -16.33
C TRP A 227 2.54 -2.40 -14.94
N ASN A 228 1.70 -2.00 -13.99
CA ASN A 228 1.59 -2.65 -12.69
C ASN A 228 0.15 -2.63 -12.16
N TRP A 229 -0.29 -3.72 -11.55
CA TRP A 229 -1.48 -3.75 -10.71
C TRP A 229 -1.07 -3.33 -9.30
N THR A 230 -1.76 -2.33 -8.76
CA THR A 230 -1.42 -1.73 -7.48
C THR A 230 -2.67 -1.21 -6.78
N ALA A 231 -2.71 -1.37 -5.46
CA ALA A 231 -3.60 -0.58 -4.63
C ALA A 231 -2.98 0.78 -4.36
N ASP A 232 -3.81 1.81 -4.35
CA ASP A 232 -3.40 3.17 -4.06
C ASP A 232 -4.27 3.75 -2.94
N VAL A 233 -3.64 4.05 -1.81
CA VAL A 233 -4.34 4.34 -0.56
C VAL A 233 -3.88 5.68 -0.03
N TRP A 234 -4.84 6.57 0.21
CA TRP A 234 -4.54 7.97 0.49
C TRP A 234 -4.97 8.40 1.88
N SER A 235 -4.15 9.23 2.51
CA SER A 235 -4.53 9.95 3.71
C SER A 235 -5.32 11.22 3.38
N THR A 236 -6.01 11.78 4.38
CA THR A 236 -6.79 13.01 4.19
C THR A 236 -5.92 14.19 3.73
N GLY A 237 -6.37 14.86 2.67
CA GLY A 237 -5.63 15.95 2.04
C GLY A 237 -4.53 15.47 1.09
N ASN A 238 -4.51 14.18 0.75
CA ASN A 238 -3.52 13.56 -0.13
C ASN A 238 -2.08 13.77 0.37
N GLN A 239 -1.89 13.73 1.69
CA GLN A 239 -0.57 13.97 2.30
C GLN A 239 0.33 12.75 2.23
N ASP A 240 -0.28 11.57 2.23
CA ASP A 240 0.38 10.27 2.16
C ASP A 240 -0.33 9.39 1.12
N GLU A 241 0.48 8.73 0.31
CA GLU A 241 0.12 7.72 -0.68
C GLU A 241 0.79 6.40 -0.27
N VAL A 242 0.01 5.34 -0.11
CA VAL A 242 0.51 3.99 0.17
C VAL A 242 0.14 3.10 -1.01
N MET A 243 1.15 2.80 -1.82
CA MET A 243 1.04 1.93 -2.98
C MET A 243 1.38 0.49 -2.60
N ILE A 244 0.50 -0.46 -2.91
CA ILE A 244 0.70 -1.90 -2.63
C ILE A 244 0.63 -2.66 -3.96
N PHE A 245 1.79 -3.08 -4.45
CA PHE A 245 1.93 -3.75 -5.74
C PHE A 245 1.49 -5.21 -5.63
N THR A 246 0.86 -5.74 -6.67
CA THR A 246 0.46 -7.16 -6.73
C THR A 246 1.11 -7.88 -7.90
N SER A 247 1.07 -7.30 -9.11
CA SER A 247 1.74 -7.84 -10.30
C SER A 247 2.19 -6.73 -11.24
N TRP A 248 3.13 -7.02 -12.14
CA TRP A 248 3.77 -6.02 -12.99
C TRP A 248 4.50 -6.63 -14.19
N TYR A 249 4.81 -5.77 -15.16
CA TYR A 249 5.76 -6.07 -16.21
C TYR A 249 6.55 -4.80 -16.60
N PRO A 250 7.85 -4.90 -16.90
CA PRO A 250 8.71 -6.08 -16.74
C PRO A 250 9.20 -6.26 -15.29
N SER A 251 9.23 -5.18 -14.52
CA SER A 251 9.72 -5.13 -13.14
C SER A 251 9.02 -4.03 -12.34
N ALA A 252 8.68 -4.27 -11.08
CA ALA A 252 8.31 -3.23 -10.12
C ALA A 252 9.57 -2.82 -9.36
N ASN A 253 10.10 -1.66 -9.71
CA ASN A 253 11.20 -1.04 -8.97
C ASN A 253 10.62 0.11 -8.17
N GLY A 254 10.56 -0.06 -6.85
CA GLY A 254 10.28 1.07 -5.97
C GLY A 254 11.33 2.17 -6.16
N TRP A 255 10.90 3.42 -6.04
CA TRP A 255 11.76 4.59 -6.20
C TRP A 255 11.88 5.37 -4.88
N GLY A 256 12.90 6.23 -4.78
CA GLY A 256 13.26 6.88 -3.51
C GLY A 256 14.16 6.00 -2.66
N THR A 257 14.01 6.09 -1.33
CA THR A 257 14.85 5.38 -0.36
C THR A 257 14.18 4.06 0.03
N LYS A 258 14.90 2.94 -0.08
CA LYS A 258 14.44 1.67 0.49
C LYS A 258 14.57 1.72 2.02
N ILE A 259 13.44 1.72 2.73
CA ILE A 259 13.39 1.86 4.19
C ILE A 259 13.23 0.53 4.93
N ALA A 260 12.79 -0.53 4.23
CA ALA A 260 12.71 -1.87 4.77
C ALA A 260 12.88 -2.93 3.66
N SER A 261 13.24 -4.14 4.05
CA SER A 261 13.35 -5.31 3.18
C SER A 261 12.94 -6.57 3.94
N ASN A 262 12.34 -7.52 3.24
CA ASN A 262 11.95 -8.83 3.78
C ASN A 262 11.05 -8.71 5.01
N VAL A 263 10.04 -7.83 4.94
CA VAL A 263 9.05 -7.63 6.01
C VAL A 263 7.74 -8.30 5.62
N THR A 264 7.13 -9.02 6.56
CA THR A 264 5.82 -9.64 6.36
C THR A 264 4.74 -8.76 6.98
N ILE A 265 3.77 -8.34 6.19
CA ILE A 265 2.67 -7.47 6.63
C ILE A 265 1.38 -8.00 6.02
N GLY A 266 0.34 -8.24 6.84
CA GLY A 266 -0.93 -8.77 6.34
C GLY A 266 -0.81 -10.13 5.64
N GLY A 267 0.21 -10.93 6.00
CA GLY A 267 0.50 -12.23 5.36
C GLY A 267 1.32 -12.16 4.06
N ILE A 268 1.64 -10.97 3.55
CA ILE A 268 2.44 -10.78 2.34
C ILE A 268 3.89 -10.48 2.72
N LEU A 269 4.85 -11.23 2.15
CA LEU A 269 6.27 -10.91 2.24
C LEU A 269 6.62 -9.83 1.23
N TYR A 270 7.06 -8.67 1.72
CA TYR A 270 7.56 -7.57 0.90
C TYR A 270 9.09 -7.63 0.79
N SER A 271 9.60 -7.77 -0.43
CA SER A 271 11.05 -7.73 -0.71
C SER A 271 11.62 -6.33 -0.49
N GLY A 272 10.79 -5.29 -0.62
CA GLY A 272 11.17 -3.93 -0.35
C GLY A 272 9.99 -3.02 -0.02
N VAL A 273 10.22 -2.12 0.94
CA VAL A 273 9.37 -0.95 1.17
C VAL A 273 10.21 0.29 0.87
N TYR A 274 9.71 1.15 -0.01
CA TYR A 274 10.38 2.36 -0.44
C TYR A 274 9.60 3.59 0.00
N GLN A 275 10.31 4.66 0.32
CA GLN A 275 9.72 5.95 0.67
C GLN A 275 10.27 7.05 -0.23
N ALA A 276 9.37 7.90 -0.70
CA ALA A 276 9.71 9.05 -1.52
C ALA A 276 8.87 10.28 -1.16
N ASP A 277 9.30 11.45 -1.62
CA ASP A 277 8.62 12.72 -1.38
C ASP A 277 8.67 13.66 -2.60
N PRO A 278 7.82 13.46 -3.62
CA PRO A 278 7.71 14.36 -4.77
C PRO A 278 6.92 15.65 -4.45
N GLY A 279 6.60 15.90 -3.17
CA GLY A 279 5.69 16.97 -2.72
C GLY A 279 4.58 16.46 -1.78
N TRP A 280 4.39 15.14 -1.72
CA TRP A 280 3.59 14.41 -0.73
C TRP A 280 4.37 13.14 -0.34
N ASN A 281 4.03 12.48 0.77
CA ASN A 281 4.73 11.27 1.18
C ASN A 281 4.23 10.07 0.36
N VAL A 282 5.14 9.25 -0.18
CA VAL A 282 4.79 8.03 -0.93
C VAL A 282 5.50 6.85 -0.30
N LEU A 283 4.74 5.81 0.06
CA LEU A 283 5.24 4.50 0.47
C LEU A 283 4.90 3.46 -0.58
N GLN A 284 5.88 2.70 -1.04
CA GLN A 284 5.69 1.66 -2.06
C GLN A 284 6.08 0.30 -1.49
N PHE A 285 5.11 -0.60 -1.42
CA PHE A 285 5.25 -1.95 -0.92
C PHE A 285 5.37 -2.92 -2.09
N ILE A 286 6.57 -3.46 -2.31
CA ILE A 286 6.89 -4.37 -3.41
C ILE A 286 6.95 -5.81 -2.88
N PRO A 287 6.01 -6.69 -3.24
CA PRO A 287 6.00 -8.07 -2.75
C PRO A 287 7.22 -8.84 -3.29
N ALA A 288 7.61 -9.91 -2.60
CA ALA A 288 8.71 -10.77 -3.04
C ALA A 288 8.36 -11.58 -4.29
N ASN A 289 7.08 -11.90 -4.48
CA ASN A 289 6.56 -12.59 -5.64
C ASN A 289 5.36 -11.83 -6.18
N GLN A 290 5.21 -11.84 -7.50
CA GLN A 290 3.98 -11.36 -8.12
C GLN A 290 2.83 -12.32 -7.83
N ASN A 291 1.63 -11.78 -7.70
CA ASN A 291 0.42 -12.56 -7.64
C ASN A 291 -0.70 -11.89 -8.47
N HIS A 292 -1.47 -12.72 -9.17
CA HIS A 292 -2.59 -12.26 -10.00
C HIS A 292 -3.93 -12.45 -9.30
N ASP A 293 -3.96 -13.19 -8.20
CA ASP A 293 -5.11 -13.38 -7.34
C ASP A 293 -4.69 -13.43 -5.87
N GLY A 294 -5.61 -13.15 -4.97
CA GLY A 294 -5.36 -13.29 -3.54
C GLY A 294 -5.99 -12.18 -2.72
N HIS A 295 -5.43 -11.95 -1.53
CA HIS A 295 -5.95 -11.01 -0.54
C HIS A 295 -4.90 -9.96 -0.17
N VAL A 296 -5.33 -8.72 0.01
CA VAL A 296 -4.54 -7.63 0.58
C VAL A 296 -5.25 -7.10 1.82
N ASP A 297 -4.62 -7.28 2.99
CA ASP A 297 -5.00 -6.58 4.22
C ASP A 297 -4.41 -5.17 4.19
N VAL A 298 -5.19 -4.24 3.64
CA VAL A 298 -4.81 -2.84 3.48
C VAL A 298 -4.63 -2.17 4.85
N LEU A 299 -5.46 -2.53 5.84
CA LEU A 299 -5.38 -1.97 7.19
C LEU A 299 -4.09 -2.39 7.89
N ALA A 300 -3.62 -3.63 7.73
CA ALA A 300 -2.33 -4.07 8.26
C ALA A 300 -1.17 -3.24 7.69
N THR A 301 -1.17 -2.97 6.38
CA THR A 301 -0.16 -2.12 5.75
C THR A 301 -0.22 -0.68 6.25
N TRP A 302 -1.43 -0.12 6.37
CA TRP A 302 -1.64 1.22 6.89
C TRP A 302 -1.18 1.37 8.34
N ARG A 303 -1.51 0.39 9.21
CA ARG A 303 -1.05 0.34 10.61
C ARG A 303 0.47 0.20 10.69
N TRP A 304 1.07 -0.69 9.89
CA TRP A 304 2.52 -0.87 9.87
C TRP A 304 3.26 0.44 9.59
N ALA A 305 2.74 1.25 8.64
CA ALA A 305 3.29 2.55 8.30
C ALA A 305 3.07 3.58 9.41
N ALA A 306 1.86 3.63 9.98
CA ALA A 306 1.51 4.53 11.08
C ALA A 306 2.35 4.27 12.35
N ASP A 307 2.50 3.00 12.75
CA ASP A 307 3.24 2.59 13.95
C ASP A 307 4.73 2.94 13.88
N ARG A 308 5.26 3.12 12.67
CA ARG A 308 6.63 3.54 12.40
C ARG A 308 6.78 5.05 12.24
N GLY A 309 5.71 5.82 12.41
CA GLY A 309 5.70 7.27 12.21
C GLY A 309 5.97 7.67 10.76
N LEU A 310 5.67 6.80 9.78
CA LEU A 310 5.95 7.07 8.37
C LEU A 310 4.86 7.89 7.69
N LEU A 311 3.67 7.99 8.29
CA LEU A 311 2.54 8.76 7.76
C LEU A 311 2.49 10.16 8.38
N ARG A 312 2.25 11.18 7.55
CA ARG A 312 1.96 12.56 7.96
C ARG A 312 0.56 12.69 8.54
N ASN A 313 -0.38 11.91 8.00
CA ASN A 313 -1.77 11.85 8.46
C ASN A 313 -2.26 10.40 8.49
N THR A 314 -2.78 9.97 9.63
CA THR A 314 -3.28 8.60 9.82
C THR A 314 -4.77 8.44 9.48
N THR A 315 -5.45 9.50 9.06
CA THR A 315 -6.86 9.42 8.62
C THR A 315 -6.93 8.80 7.23
N PHE A 316 -7.49 7.60 7.16
CA PHE A 316 -7.65 6.79 5.96
C PHE A 316 -8.77 7.36 5.09
N ASP A 317 -8.42 8.02 3.99
CA ASP A 317 -9.39 8.78 3.20
C ASP A 317 -9.92 7.99 2.01
N THR A 318 -9.03 7.41 1.20
CA THR A 318 -9.39 6.74 -0.05
C THR A 318 -8.67 5.40 -0.16
N MET A 319 -9.37 4.36 -0.60
CA MET A 319 -8.81 3.08 -1.00
C MET A 319 -9.12 2.82 -2.47
N GLN A 320 -8.08 2.54 -3.25
CA GLN A 320 -8.18 2.20 -4.66
C GLN A 320 -7.46 0.90 -4.97
N PHE A 321 -7.93 0.19 -6.00
CA PHE A 321 -7.19 -0.90 -6.62
C PHE A 321 -7.39 -0.85 -8.13
N GLY A 322 -6.28 -0.95 -8.86
CA GLY A 322 -6.29 -0.72 -10.30
C GLY A 322 -4.96 -1.05 -10.96
N LEU A 323 -4.82 -0.54 -12.19
CA LEU A 323 -3.70 -0.85 -13.07
C LEU A 323 -3.05 0.44 -13.55
N GLU A 324 -1.80 0.70 -13.19
CA GLU A 324 -1.02 1.75 -13.82
C GLU A 324 -0.47 1.26 -15.17
N ILE A 325 -0.86 1.93 -16.26
CA ILE A 325 -0.35 1.63 -17.60
C ILE A 325 0.62 2.73 -18.01
N THR A 326 1.87 2.35 -18.24
CA THR A 326 2.89 3.23 -18.85
C THR A 326 2.94 3.01 -20.35
N SER A 327 2.93 1.76 -20.81
CA SER A 327 3.04 1.41 -22.22
C SER A 327 2.46 0.03 -22.53
N THR A 328 1.80 -0.09 -23.67
CA THR A 328 1.43 -1.34 -24.36
C THR A 328 2.15 -1.44 -25.72
N SER A 329 3.24 -0.67 -25.89
CA SER A 329 3.95 -0.48 -27.17
C SER A 329 3.04 -0.02 -28.31
N GLY A 330 1.97 0.72 -27.98
CA GLY A 330 0.97 1.18 -28.94
C GLY A 330 0.05 0.06 -29.48
N GLN A 331 0.21 -1.17 -29.00
CA GLN A 331 -0.66 -2.29 -29.37
C GLN A 331 -1.91 -2.29 -28.50
N GLN A 332 -3.03 -2.72 -29.06
CA GLN A 332 -4.25 -2.90 -28.28
C GLN A 332 -4.09 -4.08 -27.33
N LYS A 333 -4.19 -3.80 -26.03
CA LYS A 333 -4.09 -4.80 -24.96
C LYS A 333 -5.24 -4.68 -23.99
N ARG A 334 -5.72 -5.83 -23.54
CA ARG A 334 -6.75 -5.95 -22.52
C ARG A 334 -6.15 -6.25 -21.16
N TYR A 335 -6.68 -5.59 -20.14
CA TYR A 335 -6.38 -5.89 -18.75
C TYR A 335 -7.69 -5.93 -17.97
N SER A 336 -7.88 -7.00 -17.20
CA SER A 336 -9.14 -7.31 -16.53
C SER A 336 -8.94 -7.46 -15.04
N LEU A 337 -9.81 -6.83 -14.27
CA LEU A 337 -10.13 -7.21 -12.91
C LEU A 337 -11.34 -8.15 -13.00
N ASN A 338 -11.07 -9.45 -12.98
CA ASN A 338 -12.10 -10.47 -13.21
C ASN A 338 -13.04 -10.57 -12.02
N GLU A 339 -12.47 -10.48 -10.82
CA GLU A 339 -13.18 -10.54 -9.54
C GLU A 339 -12.49 -9.59 -8.55
N TYR A 340 -13.30 -8.84 -7.80
CA TYR A 340 -12.87 -7.92 -6.77
C TYR A 340 -13.92 -7.88 -5.68
N HIS A 341 -13.55 -8.24 -4.46
CA HIS A 341 -14.39 -8.06 -3.29
C HIS A 341 -13.62 -7.22 -2.31
N ALA A 342 -14.21 -6.14 -1.85
CA ALA A 342 -13.51 -5.17 -1.02
C ALA A 342 -14.42 -4.66 0.06
N SER A 343 -13.87 -4.44 1.24
CA SER A 343 -14.64 -3.90 2.34
C SER A 343 -13.79 -3.04 3.25
N TRP A 344 -14.48 -2.16 3.97
CA TRP A 344 -13.94 -1.47 5.12
C TRP A 344 -15.03 -1.35 6.18
N THR A 345 -14.64 -1.35 7.45
CA THR A 345 -15.58 -1.21 8.58
C THR A 345 -14.99 -0.40 9.72
N ASN A 346 -15.89 0.20 10.50
CA ASN A 346 -15.56 0.97 11.69
C ASN A 346 -15.80 0.18 12.97
N THR A 347 -15.04 0.48 14.02
CA THR A 347 -15.21 -0.10 15.35
C THR A 347 -16.56 0.22 15.98
N SER A 348 -17.16 1.36 15.64
CA SER A 348 -18.50 1.78 16.11
C SER A 348 -19.67 1.15 15.35
N GLY A 349 -19.40 0.28 14.38
CA GLY A 349 -20.36 -0.06 13.34
C GLY A 349 -20.38 0.99 12.22
N GLY A 350 -20.69 0.54 11.01
CA GLY A 350 -20.50 1.29 9.77
C GLY A 350 -19.42 0.67 8.88
N GLY A 351 -19.44 1.02 7.61
CA GLY A 351 -18.60 0.40 6.60
C GLY A 351 -19.37 0.19 5.30
N SER A 352 -18.64 -0.24 4.28
CA SER A 352 -19.20 -0.58 2.98
C SER A 352 -18.39 -1.73 2.39
N GLY A 353 -19.03 -2.52 1.54
CA GLY A 353 -18.36 -3.57 0.80
C GLY A 353 -19.04 -3.84 -0.53
N ILE A 354 -18.24 -4.41 -1.43
CA ILE A 354 -18.64 -4.93 -2.73
C ILE A 354 -18.12 -6.35 -2.84
#